data_AF-A0A2V5P6J7-F1
#
_entry.id   AF-A0A2V5P6J7-F1
#
_cell.length_a   1.000
_cell.length_b   1.000
_cell.length_c   1.000
_cell.angle_alpha   90.00
_cell.angle_beta   90.00
_cell.angle_gamma   90.00
#
_symmetry.space_group_name_H-M   'P 1'
#
loop_
_entity.id
_entity.type
_entity.pdbx_description
1 polymer ?
#
loop_
_entity_poly.entity_id
_entity_poly.type
_entity_poly.pdbx_seq_one_letter_code
_entity_poly.pdbx_strand_id
1 'polypeptide(L)'
;MNLNLKKIAAGSIAFLGSLAILPVAPAAIITVNTTNNVSPLPGQTSLKQAIATLHDGDTIRFGITNQGPGPFYIQTPTDGYALITNNNVTIDGYSQPGASPNTNPILAPNNAQIKIVLDSRNGGFKLMDFAKDQPTDDNGYEGLMEGAILPILNGTNFHVQGVSFLGRPKV
;
A
#
# COMPACT_ATOMS: atom_id res chain seq x y z
N MET A 1 -50.07 13.35 -55.29
CA MET A 1 -48.65 13.46 -54.94
C MET A 1 -48.47 12.92 -53.53
N ASN A 2 -47.97 11.69 -53.41
CA ASN A 2 -47.38 11.09 -52.20
C ASN A 2 -46.80 9.74 -52.62
N LEU A 3 -45.48 9.71 -52.81
CA LEU A 3 -44.72 8.54 -53.24
C LEU A 3 -44.57 7.58 -52.06
N ASN A 4 -44.98 6.34 -52.27
CA ASN A 4 -44.98 5.27 -51.29
C ASN A 4 -43.56 4.71 -51.05
N LEU A 5 -43.34 4.25 -49.83
CA LEU A 5 -42.08 3.98 -49.13
C LEU A 5 -41.13 3.02 -49.86
N LYS A 6 -39.88 3.44 -50.09
CA LYS A 6 -38.80 2.55 -50.58
C LYS A 6 -38.38 1.58 -49.49
N LYS A 7 -38.28 0.30 -49.85
CA LYS A 7 -37.67 -0.79 -49.07
C LYS A 7 -36.28 -0.38 -48.58
N ILE A 8 -36.05 -0.35 -47.27
CA ILE A 8 -34.70 -0.37 -46.69
C ILE A 8 -34.49 -1.76 -46.13
N ALA A 9 -33.55 -2.48 -46.75
CA ALA A 9 -33.13 -3.80 -46.32
C ALA A 9 -32.58 -3.76 -44.89
N ALA A 10 -32.95 -4.75 -44.08
CA ALA A 10 -32.39 -4.98 -42.76
C ALA A 10 -30.90 -5.32 -42.87
N GLY A 11 -30.05 -4.30 -42.74
CA GLY A 11 -28.62 -4.46 -42.54
C GLY A 11 -28.34 -4.54 -41.04
N SER A 12 -28.24 -5.76 -40.50
CA SER A 12 -27.71 -5.97 -39.15
C SER A 12 -26.25 -5.52 -39.11
N ILE A 13 -25.99 -4.34 -38.53
CA ILE A 13 -24.64 -3.91 -38.18
C ILE A 13 -24.26 -4.66 -36.90
N ALA A 14 -23.56 -5.77 -37.05
CA ALA A 14 -22.90 -6.43 -35.93
C ALA A 14 -21.73 -5.54 -35.49
N PHE A 15 -21.89 -4.84 -34.36
CA PHE A 15 -20.81 -4.12 -33.70
C PHE A 15 -19.92 -5.17 -33.01
N LEU A 16 -18.89 -5.65 -33.72
CA LEU A 16 -17.80 -6.42 -33.12
C LEU A 16 -17.02 -5.45 -32.22
N GLY A 17 -17.41 -5.34 -30.95
CA GLY A 17 -16.61 -4.68 -29.94
C GLY A 17 -15.28 -5.41 -29.80
N SER A 18 -14.22 -4.84 -30.37
CA SER A 18 -12.86 -5.32 -30.13
C SER A 18 -12.56 -5.19 -28.63
N LEU A 19 -12.47 -6.32 -27.94
CA LEU A 19 -12.00 -6.36 -26.55
C LEU A 19 -10.50 -5.98 -26.58
N ALA A 20 -10.19 -4.71 -26.33
CA ALA A 20 -8.82 -4.28 -26.18
C ALA A 20 -8.26 -4.91 -24.90
N ILE A 21 -7.36 -5.87 -25.05
CA ILE A 21 -6.56 -6.39 -23.93
C ILE A 21 -5.59 -5.28 -23.56
N LEU A 22 -5.94 -4.49 -22.54
CA LEU A 22 -5.01 -3.53 -21.98
C LEU A 22 -3.85 -4.31 -21.33
N PRO A 23 -2.59 -3.98 -21.63
CA PRO A 23 -1.45 -4.63 -20.99
C PRO A 23 -1.53 -4.35 -19.48
N VAL A 24 -1.58 -5.41 -18.67
CA VAL A 24 -1.38 -5.29 -17.23
C VAL A 24 0.06 -4.84 -17.01
N ALA A 25 0.24 -3.67 -16.40
CA ALA A 25 1.58 -3.20 -16.04
C ALA A 25 2.24 -4.24 -15.12
N PRO A 26 3.53 -4.57 -15.32
CA PRO A 26 4.20 -5.52 -14.45
C PRO A 26 4.29 -4.97 -13.03
N ALA A 27 4.13 -5.84 -12.05
CA ALA A 27 4.39 -5.53 -10.64
C ALA A 27 5.77 -4.89 -10.46
N ALA A 28 5.82 -3.71 -9.88
CA ALA A 28 7.03 -2.94 -9.67
C ALA A 28 7.68 -3.25 -8.33
N ILE A 29 9.01 -3.05 -8.26
CA ILE A 29 9.75 -3.01 -6.99
C ILE A 29 10.06 -1.56 -6.67
N ILE A 30 9.45 -1.04 -5.59
CA ILE A 30 9.67 0.32 -5.12
C ILE A 30 10.62 0.26 -3.92
N THR A 31 11.80 0.90 -4.03
CA THR A 31 12.81 0.87 -2.95
C THR A 31 12.74 2.12 -2.09
N VAL A 32 12.39 1.96 -0.82
CA VAL A 32 12.49 2.99 0.22
C VAL A 32 13.94 3.07 0.70
N ASN A 33 14.56 4.23 0.57
CA ASN A 33 15.99 4.44 0.87
C ASN A 33 16.24 5.59 1.87
N THR A 34 15.18 6.12 2.47
CA THR A 34 15.25 7.14 3.54
C THR A 34 14.15 6.91 4.57
N THR A 35 14.42 7.28 5.82
CA THR A 35 13.40 7.33 6.88
C THR A 35 12.59 8.62 6.87
N ASN A 36 13.01 9.62 6.08
CA ASN A 36 12.38 10.93 6.07
C ASN A 36 11.13 10.94 5.18
N ASN A 37 9.95 10.87 5.80
CA ASN A 37 8.65 11.00 5.13
C ASN A 37 8.20 12.46 4.87
N VAL A 38 8.88 13.46 5.44
CA VAL A 38 8.45 14.87 5.40
C VAL A 38 9.12 15.59 4.23
N SER A 39 10.44 15.46 4.11
CA SER A 39 11.27 16.21 3.17
C SER A 39 12.41 15.35 2.61
N PRO A 40 12.11 14.23 1.93
CA PRO A 40 13.13 13.41 1.31
C PRO A 40 13.99 14.24 0.34
N LEU A 41 15.31 14.02 0.37
CA LEU A 41 16.24 14.72 -0.52
C LEU A 41 16.10 14.22 -1.97
N PRO A 42 16.59 14.96 -2.98
CA PRO A 42 16.64 14.45 -4.36
C PRO A 42 17.32 13.07 -4.44
N GLY A 43 16.71 12.14 -5.18
CA GLY A 43 17.17 10.75 -5.27
C GLY A 43 16.76 9.85 -4.10
N GLN A 44 16.07 10.39 -3.10
CA GLN A 44 15.48 9.59 -2.03
C GLN A 44 14.02 9.27 -2.29
N THR A 45 13.61 8.08 -1.86
CA THR A 45 12.24 7.62 -1.87
C THR A 45 11.84 7.24 -0.45
N SER A 46 10.88 7.98 0.09
CA SER A 46 10.29 7.73 1.40
C SER A 46 9.19 6.66 1.34
N LEU A 47 8.85 6.08 2.49
CA LEU A 47 7.72 5.13 2.56
C LEU A 47 6.39 5.81 2.22
N LYS A 48 6.22 7.09 2.60
CA LYS A 48 5.05 7.89 2.22
C LYS A 48 4.89 7.98 0.70
N GLN A 49 5.98 8.27 -0.02
CA GLN A 49 5.95 8.32 -1.48
C GLN A 49 5.70 6.93 -2.07
N ALA A 50 6.37 5.90 -1.57
CA ALA A 50 6.23 4.54 -2.07
C ALA A 50 4.78 4.03 -1.97
N ILE A 51 4.12 4.25 -0.82
CA ILE A 51 2.71 3.88 -0.61
C ILE A 51 1.78 4.69 -1.55
N ALA A 52 2.03 5.98 -1.73
CA ALA A 52 1.20 6.84 -2.57
C ALA A 52 1.27 6.49 -4.08
N THR A 53 2.26 5.70 -4.51
CA THR A 53 2.48 5.32 -5.91
C THR A 53 2.21 3.83 -6.18
N LEU A 54 1.62 3.11 -5.23
CA LEU A 54 1.35 1.67 -5.36
C LEU A 54 0.36 1.37 -6.50
N HIS A 55 0.65 0.28 -7.19
CA HIS A 55 -0.26 -0.44 -8.07
C HIS A 55 -0.45 -1.89 -7.59
N ASP A 56 -1.44 -2.58 -8.16
CA ASP A 56 -1.68 -3.98 -7.83
C ASP A 56 -0.47 -4.85 -8.17
N GLY A 57 -0.07 -5.71 -7.22
CA GLY A 57 1.08 -6.61 -7.33
C GLY A 57 2.43 -6.00 -6.90
N ASP A 58 2.49 -4.70 -6.63
CA ASP A 58 3.76 -4.03 -6.31
C ASP A 58 4.39 -4.54 -5.00
N THR A 59 5.72 -4.49 -4.95
CA THR A 59 6.50 -4.79 -3.75
C THR A 59 7.30 -3.58 -3.28
N ILE A 60 7.08 -3.15 -2.05
CA ILE A 60 7.91 -2.17 -1.35
C ILE A 60 9.07 -2.91 -0.68
N ARG A 61 10.30 -2.49 -0.99
CA ARG A 61 11.55 -2.96 -0.38
C ARG A 61 12.27 -1.80 0.30
N PHE A 62 13.25 -2.11 1.14
CA PHE A 62 14.02 -1.14 1.91
C PHE A 62 15.52 -1.28 1.60
N GLY A 63 16.18 -0.15 1.46
CA GLY A 63 17.60 -0.03 1.16
C GLY A 63 18.19 1.22 1.80
N ILE A 64 17.85 1.48 3.06
CA ILE A 64 18.30 2.65 3.81
C ILE A 64 19.77 2.43 4.22
N THR A 65 20.69 3.21 3.66
CA THR A 65 22.13 3.07 3.89
C THR A 65 22.77 4.27 4.56
N ASN A 66 22.09 5.42 4.56
CA ASN A 66 22.61 6.71 4.99
C ASN A 66 22.47 7.00 6.50
N GLN A 67 22.04 6.03 7.32
CA GLN A 67 21.68 6.23 8.73
C GLN A 67 22.28 5.19 9.69
N GLY A 68 23.34 4.49 9.28
CA GLY A 68 24.03 3.50 10.12
C GLY A 68 23.39 2.10 10.07
N PRO A 69 23.68 1.20 11.04
CA PRO A 69 23.29 -0.21 10.97
C PRO A 69 21.83 -0.53 11.35
N GLY A 70 21.02 0.47 11.68
CA GLY A 70 19.64 0.32 12.16
C GLY A 70 19.54 -0.22 13.60
N PRO A 71 18.32 -0.37 14.15
CA PRO A 71 17.03 -0.26 13.45
C PRO A 71 16.71 1.17 13.01
N PHE A 72 16.06 1.28 11.86
CA PHE A 72 15.63 2.53 11.24
C PHE A 72 14.19 2.82 11.63
N TYR A 73 14.00 3.91 12.37
CA TYR A 73 12.70 4.39 12.77
C TYR A 73 12.14 5.32 11.69
N ILE A 74 11.08 4.89 11.04
CA ILE A 74 10.33 5.67 10.06
C ILE A 74 9.14 6.27 10.80
N GLN A 75 9.19 7.58 11.05
CA GLN A 75 8.08 8.27 11.69
C GLN A 75 6.87 8.29 10.76
N THR A 76 5.73 7.84 11.27
CA THR A 76 4.46 7.95 10.54
C THR A 76 4.14 9.42 10.30
N PRO A 77 3.73 9.83 9.08
CA PRO A 77 3.32 11.20 8.82
C PRO A 77 2.19 11.65 9.75
N THR A 78 2.08 12.95 10.00
CA THR A 78 1.04 13.52 10.89
C THR A 78 -0.37 13.05 10.50
N ASP A 79 -0.70 13.06 9.22
CA ASP A 79 -2.01 12.63 8.69
C ASP A 79 -2.04 11.13 8.30
N GLY A 80 -1.02 10.37 8.70
CA GLY A 80 -0.83 8.97 8.34
C GLY A 80 -0.36 8.74 6.89
N TYR A 81 -0.31 7.48 6.50
CA TYR A 81 -0.11 7.09 5.10
C TYR A 81 -1.45 7.13 4.34
N ALA A 82 -1.37 7.13 3.00
CA ALA A 82 -2.55 6.97 2.17
C ALA A 82 -3.21 5.60 2.39
N LEU A 83 -4.53 5.51 2.16
CA LEU A 83 -5.25 4.22 2.20
C LEU A 83 -4.66 3.30 1.13
N ILE A 84 -4.30 2.08 1.51
CA ILE A 84 -3.81 1.05 0.60
C ILE A 84 -5.02 0.26 0.11
N THR A 85 -5.41 0.52 -1.13
CA THR A 85 -6.53 -0.16 -1.81
C THR A 85 -6.10 -1.18 -2.85
N ASN A 86 -4.79 -1.26 -3.08
CA ASN A 86 -4.20 -2.14 -4.08
C ASN A 86 -4.20 -3.60 -3.63
N ASN A 87 -4.37 -4.50 -4.59
CA ASN A 87 -4.32 -5.95 -4.36
C ASN A 87 -2.90 -6.50 -4.51
N ASN A 88 -2.62 -7.63 -3.86
CA ASN A 88 -1.37 -8.39 -4.01
C ASN A 88 -0.10 -7.58 -3.67
N VAL A 89 -0.20 -6.58 -2.81
CA VAL A 89 0.94 -5.75 -2.41
C VAL A 89 1.76 -6.44 -1.33
N THR A 90 3.09 -6.38 -1.47
CA THR A 90 4.02 -6.82 -0.42
C THR A 90 4.83 -5.65 0.13
N ILE A 91 4.92 -5.53 1.45
CA ILE A 91 5.92 -4.69 2.14
C ILE A 91 6.97 -5.61 2.77
N ASP A 92 8.15 -5.64 2.18
CA ASP A 92 9.24 -6.56 2.52
C ASP A 92 10.34 -5.86 3.33
N GLY A 93 10.21 -5.82 4.64
CA GLY A 93 11.22 -5.29 5.56
C GLY A 93 12.52 -6.12 5.62
N TYR A 94 12.49 -7.40 5.23
CA TYR A 94 13.68 -8.25 5.19
C TYR A 94 14.62 -7.91 4.04
N SER A 95 14.17 -7.14 3.05
CA SER A 95 15.05 -6.60 2.00
C SER A 95 16.09 -5.60 2.50
N GLN A 96 15.88 -4.99 3.67
CA GLN A 96 16.85 -4.07 4.27
C GLN A 96 18.15 -4.82 4.58
N PRO A 97 19.32 -4.33 4.11
CA PRO A 97 20.61 -4.92 4.44
C PRO A 97 20.79 -5.19 5.95
N GLY A 98 21.17 -6.42 6.29
CA GLY A 98 21.36 -6.89 7.67
C GLY A 98 20.08 -7.32 8.40
N ALA A 99 18.92 -7.32 7.73
CA ALA A 99 17.69 -7.91 8.25
C ALA A 99 17.63 -9.42 7.97
N SER A 100 17.00 -10.19 8.86
CA SER A 100 16.81 -11.62 8.68
C SER A 100 15.62 -12.15 9.49
N PRO A 101 14.87 -13.14 8.98
CA PRO A 101 13.85 -13.81 9.77
C PRO A 101 14.46 -14.67 10.88
N ASN A 102 13.63 -15.07 11.84
CA ASN A 102 14.04 -16.06 12.83
C ASN A 102 14.17 -17.43 12.14
N THR A 103 15.32 -18.08 12.25
CA THR A 103 15.55 -19.43 11.71
C THR A 103 15.62 -20.49 12.81
N ASN A 104 15.63 -20.08 14.08
CA ASN A 104 15.65 -20.98 15.22
C ASN A 104 14.27 -21.62 15.48
N PRO A 105 14.21 -22.84 16.03
CA PRO A 105 12.95 -23.48 16.42
C PRO A 105 12.26 -22.70 17.55
N ILE A 106 10.96 -22.94 17.74
CA ILE A 106 10.11 -22.20 18.69
C ILE A 106 10.59 -22.23 20.16
N LEU A 107 11.38 -23.23 20.53
CA LEU A 107 11.94 -23.40 21.89
C LEU A 107 13.32 -22.76 22.08
N ALA A 108 13.95 -22.26 21.01
CA ALA A 108 15.26 -21.63 21.06
C ALA A 108 15.15 -20.09 21.07
N PRO A 109 16.17 -19.37 21.57
CA PRO A 109 16.18 -17.91 21.53
C PRO A 109 16.00 -17.38 20.10
N ASN A 110 15.21 -16.31 19.96
CA ASN A 110 14.93 -15.70 18.67
C ASN A 110 16.20 -15.03 18.09
N ASN A 111 16.52 -15.31 16.83
CA ASN A 111 17.68 -14.73 16.12
C ASN A 111 17.29 -13.78 14.98
N ALA A 112 16.02 -13.40 14.85
CA ALA A 112 15.57 -12.43 13.87
C ALA A 112 16.28 -11.08 14.03
N GLN A 113 16.62 -10.48 12.90
CA GLN A 113 17.15 -9.12 12.82
C GLN A 113 16.10 -8.25 12.14
N ILE A 114 15.28 -7.55 12.93
CA ILE A 114 14.30 -6.60 12.41
C ILE A 114 14.93 -5.22 12.35
N LYS A 115 14.98 -4.63 11.14
CA LYS A 115 15.68 -3.37 10.89
C LYS A 115 14.75 -2.20 10.57
N ILE A 116 13.50 -2.45 10.19
CA ILE A 116 12.53 -1.41 9.87
C ILE A 116 11.51 -1.30 10.99
N VAL A 117 11.32 -0.09 11.51
CA VAL A 117 10.35 0.21 12.56
C VAL A 117 9.44 1.33 12.07
N LEU A 118 8.14 1.06 11.95
CA LEU A 118 7.12 2.09 11.74
C LEU A 118 6.74 2.67 13.09
N ASP A 119 7.08 3.94 13.31
CA ASP A 119 6.96 4.61 14.59
C ASP A 119 5.87 5.68 14.56
N SER A 120 4.74 5.33 15.16
CA SER A 120 3.56 6.19 15.34
C SER A 120 3.45 6.73 16.77
N ARG A 121 4.50 6.62 17.59
CA ARG A 121 4.51 7.18 18.95
C ARG A 121 4.50 8.72 18.95
N ASN A 122 4.74 9.34 17.79
CA ASN A 122 4.55 10.76 17.52
C ASN A 122 3.07 11.16 17.37
N GLY A 123 2.13 10.21 17.43
CA GLY A 123 0.71 10.45 17.24
C GLY A 123 0.27 10.53 15.78
N GLY A 124 1.15 10.22 14.83
CA GLY A 124 0.77 10.12 13.41
C GLY A 124 0.02 8.83 13.13
N PHE A 125 -1.16 8.93 12.52
CA PHE A 125 -1.99 7.80 12.11
C PHE A 125 -2.94 8.25 10.99
N LYS A 126 -3.46 7.28 10.25
CA LYS A 126 -4.57 7.53 9.32
C LYS A 126 -5.88 7.23 10.03
N LEU A 127 -6.76 8.21 10.15
CA LEU A 127 -8.15 7.97 10.56
C LEU A 127 -8.82 6.98 9.60
N MET A 128 -9.58 6.06 10.17
CA MET A 128 -10.35 5.07 9.41
C MET A 128 -11.80 5.53 9.19
N ASP A 129 -11.97 6.83 8.95
CA ASP A 129 -13.23 7.52 8.66
C ASP A 129 -13.48 7.63 7.14
N PHE A 130 -13.10 6.60 6.39
CA PHE A 130 -13.30 6.58 4.95
C PHE A 130 -14.80 6.61 4.59
N ALA A 131 -15.11 7.28 3.48
CA ALA A 131 -16.47 7.38 2.99
C ALA A 131 -17.04 6.00 2.68
N LYS A 132 -18.26 5.75 3.14
CA LYS A 132 -19.02 4.52 2.83
C LYS A 132 -19.28 4.48 1.33
N ASP A 133 -18.81 3.46 0.63
CA ASP A 133 -19.00 3.27 -0.81
C ASP A 133 -20.18 2.36 -1.16
N GLN A 134 -20.69 1.57 -0.20
CA GLN A 134 -21.93 0.79 -0.28
C GLN A 134 -22.80 0.97 0.98
N PRO A 135 -24.12 0.72 0.88
CA PRO A 135 -25.05 0.82 2.02
C PRO A 135 -24.73 -0.14 3.18
N THR A 136 -23.98 -1.21 2.93
CA THR A 136 -23.53 -2.20 3.92
C THR A 136 -22.13 -1.93 4.45
N ASP A 137 -21.45 -0.92 3.93
CA ASP A 137 -20.12 -0.55 4.39
C ASP A 137 -20.30 0.25 5.68
N ASP A 138 -20.44 -0.49 6.78
CA ASP A 138 -19.98 0.07 8.02
C ASP A 138 -18.47 0.07 7.95
N ASN A 139 -17.85 1.23 8.17
CA ASN A 139 -16.39 1.28 8.25
C ASN A 139 -15.88 0.37 9.39
N GLY A 140 -16.76 -0.05 10.31
CA GLY A 140 -16.40 -0.92 11.42
C GLY A 140 -15.50 -0.22 12.43
N TYR A 141 -15.36 1.11 12.27
CA TYR A 141 -14.52 1.96 13.08
C TYR A 141 -15.36 3.04 13.78
N GLU A 142 -15.12 3.25 15.07
CA GLU A 142 -15.82 4.23 15.92
C GLU A 142 -15.38 5.68 15.65
N GLY A 143 -15.73 6.18 14.46
CA GLY A 143 -15.58 7.58 14.07
C GLY A 143 -14.14 8.11 14.19
N LEU A 144 -13.98 9.32 14.75
CA LEU A 144 -12.68 10.02 14.86
C LEU A 144 -11.75 9.44 15.95
N MET A 145 -12.06 8.28 16.51
CA MET A 145 -11.31 7.70 17.64
C MET A 145 -10.37 6.58 17.23
N GLU A 146 -10.51 6.05 16.01
CA GLU A 146 -9.72 4.91 15.54
C GLU A 146 -8.86 5.27 14.33
N GLY A 147 -7.61 4.82 14.38
CA GLY A 147 -6.63 5.10 13.36
C GLY A 147 -5.65 3.95 13.19
N ALA A 148 -5.09 3.86 11.98
CA ALA A 148 -4.15 2.81 11.60
C ALA A 148 -2.76 3.38 11.30
N ILE A 149 -1.73 2.61 11.65
CA ILE A 149 -0.35 2.87 11.22
C ILE A 149 -0.20 2.58 9.73
N LEU A 150 -0.71 1.43 9.27
CA LEU A 150 -0.84 1.09 7.85
C LEU A 150 -2.33 0.87 7.54
N PRO A 151 -3.00 1.81 6.87
CA PRO A 151 -4.43 1.73 6.63
C PRO A 151 -4.74 0.95 5.35
N ILE A 152 -5.05 -0.35 5.45
CA ILE A 152 -5.51 -1.16 4.32
C ILE A 152 -7.03 -1.05 4.20
N LEU A 153 -7.54 -0.79 3.00
CA LEU A 153 -8.98 -0.70 2.70
C LEU A 153 -9.27 -1.45 1.41
N ASN A 154 -10.09 -2.50 1.45
CA ASN A 154 -10.51 -3.30 0.28
C ASN A 154 -9.39 -3.99 -0.53
N GLY A 155 -8.11 -3.73 -0.23
CA GLY A 155 -6.98 -4.45 -0.81
C GLY A 155 -6.94 -5.91 -0.35
N THR A 156 -6.87 -6.84 -1.30
CA THR A 156 -6.78 -8.28 -1.03
C THR A 156 -5.35 -8.79 -1.16
N ASN A 157 -5.02 -9.88 -0.45
CA ASN A 157 -3.70 -10.51 -0.49
C ASN A 157 -2.54 -9.53 -0.17
N PHE A 158 -2.77 -8.62 0.79
CA PHE A 158 -1.74 -7.74 1.32
C PHE A 158 -0.81 -8.52 2.24
N HIS A 159 0.51 -8.37 2.05
CA HIS A 159 1.52 -9.03 2.87
C HIS A 159 2.52 -8.03 3.46
N VAL A 160 2.81 -8.17 4.75
CA VAL A 160 3.86 -7.40 5.44
C VAL A 160 4.75 -8.34 6.23
N GLN A 161 6.06 -8.19 6.06
CA GLN A 161 7.06 -9.02 6.72
C GLN A 161 8.30 -8.21 7.10
N GLY A 162 9.03 -8.63 8.14
CA GLY A 162 10.31 -7.99 8.51
C GLY A 162 10.19 -6.55 9.01
N VAL A 163 9.00 -6.11 9.42
CA VAL A 163 8.69 -4.76 9.91
C VAL A 163 8.17 -4.83 11.34
N SER A 164 8.64 -3.92 12.20
CA SER A 164 8.10 -3.70 13.54
C SER A 164 7.17 -2.48 13.58
N PHE A 165 6.14 -2.53 14.42
CA PHE A 165 5.17 -1.45 14.60
C PHE A 165 5.22 -0.93 16.04
N LEU A 166 5.40 0.38 16.20
CA LEU A 166 5.34 1.05 17.50
C LEU A 166 4.22 2.09 17.47
N GLY A 167 3.11 1.77 18.15
CA GLY A 167 2.03 2.71 18.44
C GLY A 167 2.08 3.20 19.88
N ARG A 168 1.36 4.29 20.17
CA ARG A 168 0.93 4.61 21.54
C ARG A 168 -0.59 4.46 21.59
N PRO A 169 -1.15 3.83 22.64
CA PRO A 169 -2.57 3.96 22.92
C PRO A 169 -2.92 5.45 23.03
N LYS A 170 -4.05 5.85 22.44
CA LYS A 170 -4.63 7.17 22.69
C LYS A 170 -5.00 7.21 24.18
N VAL A 171 -4.34 8.09 24.94
CA VAL A 171 -4.70 8.42 26.33
C VAL A 171 -5.85 9.42 26.36
#